data_AF-A0A6F7W517-F1
#
_entry.id   AF-A0A6F7W517-F1
#
_cell.length_a   1.000
_cell.length_b   1.000
_cell.length_c   1.000
_cell.angle_alpha   90.00
_cell.angle_beta   90.00
_cell.angle_gamma   90.00
#
_symmetry.space_group_name_H-M   'P 1'
#
loop_
_entity.id
_entity.type
_entity.pdbx_description
1 polymer ?
#
loop_
_entity_poly.entity_id
_entity_poly.type
_entity_poly.pdbx_seq_one_letter_code
_entity_poly.pdbx_strand_id
1 'polypeptide(L)'
;MAGGSATIPVTVDNGLQQDLTGVELRVLSSRPERLNARDRAMPVRASRAVSRTVRIRVKAYANGPVRLTAQLYTTADGLPWGAPMTFTADVRSAPSGAVIFVLGGTALIVLAAAFRPRRARRR
;
A
#
# COMPACT_ATOMS: atom_id res chain seq x y z
N MET A 1 -19.08 19.31 3.51
CA MET A 1 -18.15 18.71 2.52
C MET A 1 -17.18 17.82 3.29
N ALA A 2 -17.33 16.50 3.21
CA ALA A 2 -16.42 15.56 3.86
C ALA A 2 -15.17 15.41 3.00
N GLY A 3 -14.02 15.85 3.49
CA GLY A 3 -12.80 15.90 2.69
C GLY A 3 -11.57 15.88 3.58
N GLY A 4 -11.32 14.77 4.28
CA GLY A 4 -10.18 14.64 5.18
C GLY A 4 -9.11 13.70 4.64
N SER A 5 -7.90 13.90 5.13
CA SER A 5 -6.72 13.10 4.76
C SER A 5 -6.28 12.27 5.95
N ALA A 6 -5.77 11.07 5.68
CA ALA A 6 -5.17 10.22 6.69
C ALA A 6 -3.95 9.50 6.14
N THR A 7 -3.22 8.84 7.03
CA THR A 7 -2.00 8.12 6.73
C THR A 7 -2.15 6.66 7.14
N ILE A 8 -1.84 5.77 6.21
CA ILE A 8 -1.91 4.32 6.40
C ILE A 8 -0.48 3.79 6.51
N PRO A 9 -0.08 3.24 7.67
CA PRO A 9 1.20 2.54 7.78
C PRO A 9 1.11 1.18 7.08
N VAL A 10 2.02 0.95 6.13
CA VAL A 10 2.21 -0.33 5.47
C VAL A 10 3.64 -0.78 5.73
N THR A 11 3.79 -1.89 6.45
CA THR A 11 5.07 -2.53 6.69
C THR A 11 5.37 -3.48 5.54
N VAL A 12 6.59 -3.42 5.02
CA VAL A 12 7.13 -4.32 4.02
C VAL A 12 8.22 -5.13 4.69
N ASP A 13 8.01 -6.42 4.81
CA ASP A 13 8.97 -7.35 5.37
C ASP A 13 9.85 -7.93 4.26
N ASN A 14 11.15 -7.59 4.29
CA ASN A 14 12.12 -8.08 3.32
C ASN A 14 12.77 -9.38 3.79
N GLY A 15 12.14 -10.52 3.50
CA GLY A 15 12.70 -11.85 3.75
C GLY A 15 13.83 -12.28 2.78
N LEU A 16 14.30 -11.38 1.90
CA LEU A 16 15.35 -11.71 0.94
C LEU A 16 16.74 -11.67 1.58
N GLN A 17 17.67 -12.46 1.04
CA GLN A 17 19.09 -12.42 1.38
C GLN A 17 19.84 -11.23 0.74
N GLN A 18 19.13 -10.26 0.19
CA GLN A 18 19.67 -9.09 -0.48
C GLN A 18 18.85 -7.85 -0.13
N ASP A 19 19.44 -6.68 -0.36
CA ASP A 19 18.73 -5.42 -0.20
C ASP A 19 17.61 -5.29 -1.23
N LEU A 20 16.44 -4.91 -0.74
CA LEU A 20 15.28 -4.59 -1.56
C LEU A 20 15.41 -3.16 -2.07
N THR A 21 15.64 -3.01 -3.37
CA THR A 21 15.67 -1.73 -4.07
C THR A 21 14.94 -1.85 -5.41
N GLY A 22 14.63 -0.71 -6.05
CA GLY A 22 13.97 -0.71 -7.36
C GLY A 22 12.54 -1.24 -7.33
N VAL A 23 11.86 -1.08 -6.19
CA VAL A 23 10.45 -1.41 -6.04
C VAL A 23 9.68 -0.23 -5.46
N GLU A 24 8.39 -0.20 -5.76
CA GLU A 24 7.46 0.78 -5.26
C GLU A 24 6.19 0.10 -4.77
N LEU A 25 5.64 0.63 -3.69
CA LEU A 25 4.38 0.22 -3.11
C LEU A 25 3.26 1.00 -3.77
N ARG A 26 2.31 0.28 -4.39
CA ARG A 26 1.11 0.87 -4.97
C ARG A 26 -0.10 0.48 -4.14
N VAL A 27 -1.01 1.42 -3.92
CA VAL A 27 -2.29 1.18 -3.26
C VAL A 27 -3.43 1.55 -4.18
N LEU A 28 -4.32 0.59 -4.38
CA LEU A 28 -5.53 0.75 -5.16
C LEU A 28 -6.75 0.76 -4.23
N SER A 29 -7.64 1.70 -4.46
CA SER A 29 -8.95 1.73 -3.81
C SER A 29 -10.00 1.05 -4.67
N SER A 30 -10.86 0.24 -4.04
CA SER A 30 -12.06 -0.32 -4.68
C SER A 30 -13.13 0.73 -4.99
N ARG A 31 -13.08 1.90 -4.34
CA ARG A 31 -14.05 3.00 -4.45
C ARG A 31 -13.31 4.35 -4.45
N PRO A 32 -12.56 4.68 -5.52
CA PRO A 32 -11.74 5.89 -5.59
C PRO A 32 -12.54 7.19 -5.40
N GLU A 33 -13.82 7.18 -5.78
CA GLU A 33 -14.77 8.27 -5.58
C GLU A 33 -15.09 8.52 -4.10
N ARG A 34 -14.87 7.53 -3.23
CA ARG A 34 -15.08 7.63 -1.77
C ARG A 34 -13.78 7.78 -1.01
N LEU A 35 -12.73 7.08 -1.44
CA LEU A 35 -11.42 7.12 -0.82
C LEU A 35 -10.36 6.86 -1.88
N ASN A 36 -9.43 7.79 -2.01
CA ASN A 36 -8.36 7.72 -2.98
C ASN A 36 -6.99 7.72 -2.29
N ALA A 37 -6.08 6.84 -2.72
CA ALA A 37 -4.68 6.93 -2.35
C ALA A 37 -4.04 8.10 -3.10
N ARG A 38 -3.60 9.13 -2.36
CA ARG A 38 -2.90 10.29 -2.93
C ARG A 38 -1.55 9.86 -3.50
N ASP A 39 -0.87 9.01 -2.75
CA ASP A 39 0.44 8.47 -3.08
C ASP A 39 0.24 7.18 -3.89
N ARG A 40 0.12 7.31 -5.22
CA ARG A 40 -0.16 6.18 -6.13
C ARG A 40 0.96 5.14 -6.17
N ALA A 41 2.20 5.57 -5.98
CA ALA A 41 3.38 4.74 -5.94
C ALA A 41 4.41 5.35 -4.98
N MET A 42 4.85 4.59 -3.99
CA MET A 42 5.83 5.02 -2.99
C MET A 42 7.08 4.16 -3.06
N PRO A 43 8.28 4.73 -3.24
CA PRO A 43 9.50 3.94 -3.32
C PRO A 43 9.74 3.19 -2.00
N VAL A 44 10.12 1.92 -2.11
CA VAL A 44 10.45 1.09 -0.95
C VAL A 44 11.91 0.68 -1.03
N ARG A 45 12.63 0.91 0.06
CA ARG A 45 14.00 0.47 0.26
C ARG A 45 14.09 -0.19 1.63
N ALA A 46 14.50 -1.45 1.66
CA ALA A 46 14.65 -2.22 2.88
C ALA A 46 15.92 -3.05 2.79
N SER A 47 16.76 -3.00 3.83
CA SER A 47 17.97 -3.84 3.88
C SER A 47 17.63 -5.32 3.98
N ARG A 48 18.60 -6.19 3.70
CA ARG A 48 18.49 -7.64 3.88
C ARG A 48 17.88 -8.01 5.24
N ALA A 49 16.85 -8.86 5.25
CA ALA A 49 16.18 -9.36 6.46
C ALA A 49 15.61 -8.27 7.40
N VAL A 50 15.30 -7.08 6.87
CA VAL A 50 14.76 -5.95 7.66
C VAL A 50 13.38 -5.55 7.13
N SER A 51 12.46 -5.33 8.07
CA SER A 51 11.14 -4.74 7.80
C SER A 51 11.20 -3.21 7.65
N ARG A 52 10.44 -2.65 6.70
CA ARG A 52 10.34 -1.18 6.49
C ARG A 52 8.88 -0.74 6.45
N THR A 53 8.51 0.23 7.29
CA THR A 53 7.19 0.86 7.25
C THR A 53 7.17 2.08 6.34
N VAL A 54 6.24 2.10 5.40
CA VAL A 54 5.93 3.18 4.47
C VAL A 54 4.59 3.79 4.87
N ARG A 55 4.51 5.12 4.85
CA ARG A 55 3.31 5.87 5.24
C ARG A 55 2.61 6.37 3.98
N ILE A 56 1.40 5.87 3.73
CA ILE A 56 0.64 6.20 2.52
C ILE A 56 -0.43 7.20 2.86
N ARG A 57 -0.46 8.36 2.19
CA ARG A 57 -1.53 9.33 2.37
C ARG A 57 -2.73 8.94 1.52
N VAL A 58 -3.89 8.96 2.16
CA VAL A 58 -5.19 8.74 1.54
C VAL A 58 -6.07 9.95 1.77
N LYS A 59 -6.96 10.22 0.82
CA LYS A 59 -8.00 11.24 0.95
C LYS A 59 -9.36 10.58 0.85
N ALA A 60 -10.20 10.82 1.85
CA ALA A 60 -11.58 10.39 1.84
C ALA A 60 -12.53 11.53 1.49
N TYR A 61 -13.61 11.15 0.82
CA TYR A 61 -14.69 12.01 0.36
C TYR A 61 -16.04 11.59 0.96
N ALA A 62 -16.15 10.37 1.50
CA ALA A 62 -17.37 9.83 2.10
C ALA A 62 -17.04 8.90 3.28
N ASN A 63 -17.95 8.87 4.27
CA ASN A 63 -17.86 7.97 5.42
C ASN A 63 -18.13 6.52 5.04
N GLY A 64 -17.69 5.57 5.85
CA GLY A 64 -17.95 4.14 5.74
C GLY A 64 -16.76 3.33 5.22
N PRO A 65 -16.93 2.00 5.09
CA PRO A 65 -15.85 1.10 4.76
C PRO A 65 -15.48 1.12 3.28
N VAL A 66 -14.19 1.20 2.99
CA VAL A 66 -13.60 1.06 1.66
C VAL A 66 -12.47 0.03 1.69
N ARG A 67 -12.48 -0.87 0.71
CA ARG A 67 -11.42 -1.87 0.54
C ARG A 67 -10.25 -1.27 -0.23
N LEU A 68 -9.06 -1.43 0.31
CA LEU A 68 -7.79 -1.02 -0.27
C LEU A 68 -6.94 -2.26 -0.55
N THR A 69 -6.22 -2.25 -1.66
CA THR A 69 -5.30 -3.30 -2.07
C THR A 69 -3.90 -2.71 -2.22
N ALA A 70 -2.96 -3.17 -1.41
CA ALA A 70 -1.55 -2.79 -1.47
C ALA A 70 -0.73 -3.91 -2.12
N GLN A 71 0.17 -3.55 -3.04
CA GLN A 71 1.09 -4.50 -3.65
C GLN A 71 2.38 -3.79 -4.08
N LEU A 72 3.50 -4.51 -4.04
CA LEU A 72 4.76 -4.00 -4.54
C LEU A 72 4.84 -4.18 -6.06
N TYR A 73 5.55 -3.27 -6.72
CA TYR A 73 5.81 -3.30 -8.15
C TYR A 73 7.29 -3.01 -8.42
N THR A 74 7.88 -3.64 -9.43
CA THR A 74 9.22 -3.26 -9.91
C THR A 74 9.16 -1.88 -10.55
N THR A 75 10.08 -0.98 -10.21
CA THR A 75 10.16 0.33 -10.86
C THR A 75 10.70 0.22 -12.29
N ALA A 76 11.48 -0.83 -12.58
CA ALA A 76 12.05 -1.05 -13.91
C ALA A 76 11.01 -1.46 -14.96
N ASP A 77 10.06 -2.32 -14.60
CA ASP A 77 9.13 -2.93 -15.55
C ASP A 77 7.65 -2.72 -15.18
N GLY A 78 7.37 -2.14 -14.02
CA GLY A 78 6.01 -1.97 -13.51
C GLY A 78 5.30 -3.29 -13.20
N LEU A 79 6.06 -4.36 -12.92
CA LEU A 79 5.51 -5.70 -12.68
C LEU A 79 5.21 -5.92 -11.20
N PRO A 80 4.09 -6.57 -10.85
CA PRO A 80 3.78 -6.86 -9.46
C PRO A 80 4.83 -7.81 -8.83
N TRP A 81 5.20 -7.53 -7.60
CA TRP A 81 6.11 -8.33 -6.79
C TRP A 81 5.41 -8.77 -5.52
N GLY A 82 5.45 -10.08 -5.26
CA GLY A 82 4.85 -10.67 -4.06
C GLY A 82 3.32 -10.69 -4.12
N ALA A 83 2.71 -11.16 -3.04
CA ALA A 83 1.27 -11.26 -2.93
C ALA A 83 0.65 -9.87 -2.66
N PRO A 84 -0.48 -9.55 -3.29
CA PRO A 84 -1.25 -8.36 -2.92
C PRO A 84 -1.86 -8.56 -1.53
N MET A 85 -2.01 -7.46 -0.79
CA MET A 85 -2.66 -7.44 0.51
C MET A 85 -3.86 -6.51 0.51
N THR A 86 -4.95 -7.01 1.05
CA THR A 86 -6.22 -6.31 1.07
C THR A 86 -6.61 -5.97 2.49
N PHE A 87 -7.00 -4.72 2.73
CA PHE A 87 -7.48 -4.27 4.03
C PHE A 87 -8.66 -3.32 3.87
N THR A 88 -9.48 -3.21 4.92
CA THR A 88 -10.64 -2.34 4.95
C THR A 88 -10.31 -1.10 5.78
N ALA A 89 -10.48 0.08 5.18
CA ALA A 89 -10.43 1.34 5.89
C ALA A 89 -11.86 1.80 6.21
N ASP A 90 -12.18 1.96 7.49
CA ASP A 90 -13.44 2.58 7.91
C ASP A 90 -13.22 4.08 8.10
N VAL A 91 -13.86 4.86 7.24
CA VAL A 91 -13.76 6.31 7.22
C VAL A 91 -14.87 6.91 8.06
N ARG A 92 -14.53 7.75 9.04
CA ARG A 92 -15.53 8.49 9.82
C ARG A 92 -15.21 9.98 9.82
N SER A 93 -16.20 10.82 9.56
CA SER A 93 -16.08 12.26 9.76
C SER A 93 -16.20 12.56 11.26
N ALA A 94 -15.24 13.28 11.80
CA ALA A 94 -15.34 13.90 13.11
C ALA A 94 -16.23 15.16 13.03
N PRO A 95 -16.84 15.57 14.16
CA PRO A 95 -17.60 16.82 14.25
C PRO A 95 -16.78 18.08 13.90
N SER A 96 -15.46 18.03 14.07
CA SER A 96 -14.53 19.12 13.71
C SER A 96 -14.25 19.25 12.20
N GLY A 97 -14.88 18.42 11.36
CA GLY A 97 -14.58 18.35 9.92
C GLY A 97 -13.29 17.57 9.60
N ALA A 98 -12.54 17.15 10.61
CA ALA A 98 -11.44 16.20 10.44
C ALA A 98 -12.01 14.81 10.08
N VAL A 99 -11.32 14.05 9.24
CA VAL A 99 -11.68 12.65 8.99
C VAL A 99 -10.82 11.76 9.86
N ILE A 100 -11.47 10.98 10.70
CA ILE A 100 -10.85 9.93 11.50
C ILE A 100 -10.88 8.66 10.64
N PHE A 101 -9.69 8.17 10.33
CA PHE A 101 -9.52 6.85 9.74
C PHE A 101 -9.29 5.85 10.87
N VAL A 102 -10.26 4.97 11.08
CA VAL A 102 -10.06 3.81 11.94
C VAL A 102 -9.63 2.67 11.04
N LEU A 103 -8.32 2.62 10.80
CA LEU A 103 -7.72 1.45 10.18
C LEU A 103 -7.68 0.35 11.24
N GLY A 104 -8.33 -0.79 11.00
CA GLY A 104 -8.37 -1.92 11.93
C GLY A 104 -7.04 -2.68 12.09
N GLY A 105 -5.94 -2.23 11.47
CA GLY A 105 -4.64 -2.87 11.59
C GLY A 105 -3.61 -2.34 10.59
N THR A 106 -2.34 -2.42 10.98
CA THR A 106 -1.18 -2.18 10.10
C THR A 106 -1.18 -3.22 8.98
N ALA A 107 -1.03 -2.81 7.72
CA ALA A 107 -0.84 -3.77 6.63
C ALA A 107 0.62 -4.26 6.63
N LEU A 108 0.86 -5.56 6.47
CA LEU A 108 2.21 -6.16 6.50
C LEU A 108 2.47 -7.02 5.25
N ILE A 109 3.12 -6.48 4.23
CA ILE A 109 3.48 -7.25 3.03
C ILE A 109 4.72 -8.09 3.30
N VAL A 110 4.61 -9.41 3.16
CA VAL A 110 5.75 -10.33 3.28
C VAL A 110 6.33 -10.63 1.91
N LEU A 111 7.62 -10.37 1.75
CA LEU A 111 8.38 -10.82 0.59
C LEU A 111 8.91 -12.22 0.85
N ALA A 112 8.30 -13.22 0.21
CA ALA A 112 8.89 -14.55 0.14
C ALA A 112 10.25 -14.46 -0.58
N ALA A 113 11.23 -15.26 -0.15
CA ALA A 113 12.56 -15.37 -0.77
C ALA A 113 12.56 -15.77 -2.27
N ALA A 114 11.37 -15.97 -2.85
CA ALA A 114 11.16 -16.42 -4.20
C ALA A 114 11.35 -15.27 -5.20
N PHE A 115 12.50 -15.33 -5.89
CA PHE A 115 12.71 -14.96 -7.29
C PHE A 115 11.79 -13.86 -7.86
N ARG A 116 12.39 -12.71 -8.25
CA ARG A 116 11.80 -11.78 -9.23
C ARG A 116 11.18 -12.63 -10.34
N PRO A 117 9.86 -12.56 -10.61
CA PRO A 117 9.27 -13.36 -11.67
C PRO A 117 9.87 -12.88 -13.00
N ARG A 118 10.93 -13.54 -13.47
CA ARG A 118 11.32 -13.53 -14.88
C ARG A 118 10.29 -14.37 -15.61
N ARG A 119 9.10 -13.84 -15.85
CA ARG A 119 8.21 -14.49 -16.80
C ARG A 119 8.74 -14.17 -18.19
N ALA A 120 9.30 -15.21 -18.80
CA ALA A 120 9.71 -15.29 -20.18
C ALA A 120 8.70 -14.58 -21.08
N ARG A 121 9.25 -13.79 -22.01
CA ARG A 121 8.53 -13.22 -23.15
C ARG A 121 7.85 -14.42 -23.85
N ARG A 122 6.55 -14.59 -23.64
CA ARG A 122 5.78 -15.55 -24.44
C ARG A 122 5.82 -15.02 -25.87
N ARG A 123 6.46 -15.80 -26.73
CA ARG A 123 6.58 -15.60 -28.17
C ARG A 123 5.28 -16.01 -28.84
#